data_AF-A5UPP3-F1
#
_entry.id   AF-A5UPP3-F1
#
_cell.length_a   1.000
_cell.length_b   1.000
_cell.length_c   1.000
_cell.angle_alpha   90.00
_cell.angle_beta   90.00
_cell.angle_gamma   90.00
#
_symmetry.space_group_name_H-M   'P 1'
#
loop_
_entity.id
_entity.type
_entity.pdbx_description
1 polymer ?
#
loop_
_entity_poly.entity_id
_entity_poly.type
_entity_poly.pdbx_seq_one_letter_code
_entity_poly.pdbx_strand_id
1 'polypeptide(L)'
;MPGSDTLFDVLYNPNMRKRAGGPMSSGWPVYDNETQYRQIVTYLLPGETLYAVYDCKGIGTGFVGITDRRLIFYDQGIIAKKRMMVSLPYQNILGVAVADEGMIFQSGEIIILTAFGRFAFEFRGPDKAAWIYRFLLGQILAQKSPTPTAGYGR
;
A
#
# COMPACT_ATOMS: atom_id res chain seq x y z
N MET A 1 6.67 5.42 31.81
CA MET A 1 6.34 5.90 30.45
C MET A 1 5.82 4.69 29.68
N PRO A 2 4.51 4.52 29.48
CA PRO A 2 4.01 3.40 28.68
C PRO A 2 4.24 3.70 27.20
N GLY A 3 4.73 2.67 26.49
CA GLY A 3 5.26 2.74 25.14
C GLY A 3 4.23 3.13 24.08
N SER A 4 4.72 3.85 23.09
CA SER A 4 4.03 4.09 21.83
C SER A 4 4.05 2.80 21.00
N ASP A 5 3.21 1.85 21.38
CA ASP A 5 2.86 0.75 20.46
C ASP A 5 2.10 1.40 19.30
N THR A 6 2.79 1.55 18.18
CA THR A 6 2.15 2.08 16.98
C THR A 6 1.18 1.03 16.47
N LEU A 7 0.07 1.44 15.85
CA LEU A 7 -0.84 0.52 15.15
C LEU A 7 -0.12 -0.43 14.18
N PHE A 8 1.10 -0.09 13.77
CA PHE A 8 2.04 -0.92 13.02
C PHE A 8 2.51 -2.18 13.76
N ASP A 9 2.79 -2.10 15.06
CA ASP A 9 3.30 -3.22 15.87
C ASP A 9 2.22 -4.27 16.13
N VAL A 10 0.96 -3.83 16.23
CA VAL A 10 -0.21 -4.69 16.49
C VAL A 10 -0.64 -5.46 15.24
N LEU A 11 -0.38 -4.94 14.04
CA LEU A 11 -0.82 -5.55 12.78
C LEU A 11 0.20 -6.52 12.17
N TYR A 12 1.41 -6.63 12.72
CA TYR A 12 2.46 -7.50 12.21
C TYR A 12 2.37 -8.93 12.79
N ASN A 13 1.95 -9.89 11.97
CA ASN A 13 1.93 -11.32 12.31
C ASN A 13 3.36 -11.88 12.34
N PRO A 14 3.86 -12.41 13.48
CA PRO A 14 5.24 -12.87 13.62
C PRO A 14 5.61 -14.13 12.80
N ASN A 15 4.65 -14.75 12.09
CA ASN A 15 4.85 -16.03 11.39
C ASN A 15 5.24 -15.92 9.90
N MET A 16 5.38 -14.73 9.30
CA MET A 16 5.80 -14.58 7.88
C MET A 16 7.33 -14.64 7.68
N ARG A 17 8.03 -15.42 8.50
CA ARG A 17 9.47 -15.64 8.43
C ARG A 17 9.77 -16.84 7.53
N LYS A 18 9.98 -16.67 6.21
CA LYS A 18 10.95 -17.46 5.41
C LYS A 18 11.01 -17.12 3.89
N ARG A 19 12.16 -16.50 3.52
CA ARG A 19 13.08 -16.76 2.36
C ARG A 19 12.68 -16.23 0.96
N ALA A 20 13.59 -15.72 0.12
CA ALA A 20 15.04 -15.97 -0.01
C ALA A 20 15.90 -14.70 -0.23
N GLY A 21 17.06 -14.64 0.45
CA GLY A 21 18.14 -13.68 0.21
C GLY A 21 18.91 -13.21 1.46
N GLY A 22 19.71 -14.07 2.11
CA GLY A 22 20.69 -13.68 3.15
C GLY A 22 20.13 -13.22 4.50
N PRO A 23 20.96 -13.07 5.57
CA PRO A 23 20.51 -12.66 6.89
C PRO A 23 20.04 -11.19 6.84
N MET A 24 18.75 -11.00 6.61
CA MET A 24 18.11 -9.69 6.50
C MET A 24 18.29 -8.89 7.79
N SER A 25 18.89 -7.71 7.66
CA SER A 25 18.76 -6.64 8.64
C SER A 25 17.28 -6.27 8.81
N SER A 26 16.92 -5.97 10.04
CA SER A 26 15.62 -5.50 10.53
C SER A 26 15.25 -4.11 9.98
N GLY A 27 14.94 -3.98 8.69
CA GLY A 27 14.70 -2.67 8.06
C GLY A 27 13.69 -2.66 6.92
N TRP A 28 12.89 -1.60 6.88
CA TRP A 28 12.12 -1.13 5.73
C TRP A 28 13.09 -0.47 4.72
N PRO A 29 12.78 -0.45 3.40
CA PRO A 29 11.56 -0.93 2.74
C PRO A 29 11.59 -2.40 2.29
N VAL A 30 10.42 -3.02 2.19
CA VAL A 30 10.21 -4.37 1.62
C VAL A 30 9.96 -4.28 0.11
N TYR A 31 10.57 -5.13 -0.71
CA TYR A 31 10.30 -5.11 -2.16
C TYR A 31 10.43 -6.47 -2.83
N ASP A 32 9.69 -6.68 -3.92
CA ASP A 32 9.76 -7.89 -4.75
C ASP A 32 10.88 -7.84 -5.80
N ASN A 33 11.15 -6.64 -6.32
CA ASN A 33 12.09 -6.42 -7.41
C ASN A 33 12.89 -5.12 -7.19
N GLU A 34 14.22 -5.24 -7.15
CA GLU A 34 15.14 -4.12 -6.90
C GLU A 34 15.04 -3.00 -7.94
N THR A 35 14.85 -3.33 -9.22
CA THR A 35 14.77 -2.34 -10.29
C THR A 35 13.51 -1.49 -10.15
N GLN A 36 12.37 -2.12 -9.84
CA GLN A 36 11.12 -1.44 -9.58
C GLN A 36 11.22 -0.56 -8.33
N TYR A 37 11.85 -1.09 -7.27
CA TYR A 37 12.15 -0.32 -6.06
C TYR A 37 12.95 0.95 -6.38
N ARG A 38 14.08 0.83 -7.08
CA ARG A 38 14.90 1.98 -7.49
C ARG A 38 14.11 2.98 -8.32
N GLN A 39 13.23 2.49 -9.19
CA GLN A 39 12.37 3.36 -9.97
C GLN A 39 11.39 4.14 -9.10
N ILE A 40 10.78 3.55 -8.06
CA ILE A 40 9.94 4.31 -7.12
C ILE A 40 10.76 5.35 -6.34
N VAL A 41 11.95 4.98 -5.87
CA VAL A 41 12.82 5.85 -5.07
C VAL A 41 13.10 7.19 -5.77
N THR A 42 13.25 7.20 -7.09
CA THR A 42 13.51 8.44 -7.84
C THR A 42 12.35 9.44 -7.84
N TYR A 43 11.14 9.02 -7.46
CA TYR A 43 9.94 9.88 -7.41
C TYR A 43 9.48 10.21 -5.98
N LEU A 44 10.21 9.75 -4.96
CA LEU A 44 9.93 10.11 -3.57
C LEU A 44 10.22 11.58 -3.32
N LEU A 45 9.38 12.21 -2.52
CA LEU A 45 9.63 13.56 -2.02
C LEU A 45 10.62 13.53 -0.85
N PRO A 46 11.33 14.63 -0.57
CA PRO A 46 12.14 14.74 0.63
C PRO A 46 11.33 14.43 1.90
N GLY A 47 11.86 13.52 2.73
CA GLY A 47 11.21 13.07 3.97
C GLY A 47 9.99 12.18 3.78
N GLU A 48 9.69 11.71 2.56
CA GLU A 48 8.70 10.67 2.31
C GLU A 48 9.32 9.30 2.65
N THR A 49 8.62 8.50 3.46
CA THR A 49 9.07 7.17 3.88
C THR A 49 8.42 6.12 2.99
N LEU A 50 9.24 5.33 2.30
CA LEU A 50 8.78 4.20 1.51
C LEU A 50 8.69 2.96 2.40
N TYR A 51 7.53 2.33 2.43
CA TYR A 51 7.29 1.10 3.19
C TYR A 51 7.51 -0.13 2.31
N ALA A 52 6.85 -0.19 1.16
CA ALA A 52 6.94 -1.36 0.31
C ALA A 52 6.86 -1.04 -1.16
N VAL A 53 7.45 -1.90 -2.01
CA VAL A 53 7.28 -1.91 -3.46
C VAL A 53 6.96 -3.32 -3.91
N TYR A 54 5.72 -3.54 -4.34
CA TYR A 54 5.25 -4.85 -4.77
C TYR A 54 5.06 -4.93 -6.28
N ASP A 55 5.47 -6.05 -6.85
CA ASP A 55 5.24 -6.41 -8.25
C ASP A 55 3.76 -6.81 -8.41
N CYS A 56 3.09 -6.18 -9.38
CA CYS A 56 1.70 -6.47 -9.69
C CYS A 56 1.61 -7.46 -10.84
N LYS A 57 0.70 -8.42 -10.71
CA LYS A 57 0.25 -9.29 -11.80
C LYS A 57 -0.95 -8.66 -12.51
N GLY A 58 -1.29 -9.23 -13.68
CA GLY A 58 -2.44 -8.80 -14.45
C GLY A 58 -2.14 -7.64 -15.40
N ILE A 59 -3.20 -7.19 -16.10
CA ILE A 59 -3.07 -6.18 -17.15
C ILE A 59 -2.97 -4.79 -16.51
N GLY A 60 -1.81 -4.16 -16.67
CA GLY A 60 -1.70 -2.71 -16.78
C GLY A 60 -1.22 -1.90 -15.56
N THR A 61 -0.94 -2.51 -14.40
CA THR A 61 -0.49 -1.75 -13.21
C THR A 61 0.97 -1.93 -12.81
N GLY A 62 1.72 -2.82 -13.48
CA GLY A 62 3.18 -2.94 -13.35
C GLY A 62 3.65 -3.26 -11.92
N PHE A 63 3.84 -2.24 -11.10
CA PHE A 63 4.22 -2.34 -9.69
C PHE A 63 3.69 -1.14 -8.91
N VAL A 64 3.52 -1.31 -7.59
CA VAL A 64 3.01 -0.29 -6.67
C VAL A 64 3.94 -0.12 -5.47
N GLY A 65 4.31 1.13 -5.21
CA GLY A 65 4.96 1.60 -4.00
C GLY A 65 3.94 2.15 -2.99
N ILE A 66 4.16 1.85 -1.72
CA ILE A 66 3.34 2.26 -0.58
C ILE A 66 4.20 3.14 0.32
N THR A 67 3.82 4.40 0.53
CA THR A 67 4.57 5.36 1.36
C THR A 67 3.81 5.76 2.62
N ASP A 68 4.31 6.71 3.38
CA ASP A 68 3.59 7.37 4.46
C ASP A 68 2.54 8.38 3.97
N ARG A 69 2.50 8.69 2.66
CA ARG A 69 1.66 9.78 2.11
C ARG A 69 0.73 9.35 0.98
N ARG A 70 1.12 8.37 0.17
CA ARG A 70 0.43 8.02 -1.07
C ARG A 70 0.72 6.60 -1.54
N LEU A 71 -0.13 6.10 -2.44
CA LEU A 71 0.29 5.07 -3.38
C LEU A 71 1.04 5.73 -4.53
N ILE A 72 2.10 5.09 -5.00
CA ILE A 72 2.81 5.48 -6.21
C ILE A 72 2.97 4.26 -7.10
N PHE A 73 2.46 4.27 -8.33
CA PHE A 73 2.46 3.07 -9.17
C PHE A 73 2.74 3.39 -10.63
N TYR A 74 3.28 2.41 -11.33
CA TYR A 74 3.57 2.53 -12.75
C TYR A 74 2.40 2.03 -13.59
N ASP A 75 1.57 2.97 -14.08
CA ASP A 75 0.53 2.66 -15.06
C ASP A 75 1.17 2.29 -16.40
N GLN A 76 0.88 1.09 -16.89
CA GLN A 76 1.37 0.62 -18.19
C GLN A 76 0.47 1.02 -19.35
N GLY A 77 -0.51 1.88 -19.10
CA GLY A 77 -1.30 2.55 -20.12
C GLY A 77 -2.81 2.32 -19.99
N ILE A 78 -3.29 2.01 -18.78
CA ILE A 78 -4.72 1.90 -18.47
C ILE A 78 -5.35 3.29 -18.44
N ILE A 79 -4.70 4.27 -17.82
CA ILE A 79 -5.28 5.61 -17.60
C ILE A 79 -5.16 6.47 -18.86
N ALA A 80 -3.95 6.51 -19.42
CA ALA A 80 -3.73 7.07 -20.75
C ALA A 80 -2.97 6.03 -21.55
N LYS A 81 -3.06 6.05 -22.89
CA LYS A 81 -2.35 5.10 -23.79
C LYS A 81 -0.80 5.24 -23.76
N LYS A 82 -0.24 5.74 -22.66
CA LYS A 82 1.17 6.00 -22.41
C LYS A 82 1.50 5.51 -21.00
N ARG A 83 2.69 4.95 -20.86
CA ARG A 83 3.19 4.52 -19.55
C ARG A 83 3.51 5.73 -18.69
N MET A 84 3.10 5.72 -17.43
CA MET A 84 3.32 6.85 -16.53
C MET A 84 3.47 6.41 -15.08
N MET A 85 4.19 7.22 -14.29
CA MET A 85 4.19 7.11 -12.84
C MET A 85 3.00 7.88 -12.29
N VAL A 86 2.12 7.21 -11.58
CA VAL A 86 0.90 7.79 -10.98
C VAL A 86 1.12 7.92 -9.49
N SER A 87 0.73 9.05 -8.93
CA SER A 87 0.72 9.29 -7.48
C SER A 87 -0.71 9.49 -7.01
N LEU A 88 -1.15 8.66 -6.08
CA LEU A 88 -2.49 8.71 -5.50
C LEU A 88 -2.39 8.98 -3.99
N PRO A 89 -2.51 10.25 -3.58
CA PRO A 89 -2.56 10.63 -2.17
C PRO A 89 -3.68 9.93 -1.42
N TYR A 90 -3.46 9.57 -0.15
CA TYR A 90 -4.46 8.83 0.62
C TYR A 90 -5.76 9.60 0.82
N GLN A 91 -5.72 10.94 0.89
CA GLN A 91 -6.95 11.76 0.97
C GLN A 91 -7.85 11.70 -0.27
N ASN A 92 -7.34 11.19 -1.39
CA ASN A 92 -8.11 11.04 -2.62
C ASN A 92 -8.66 9.62 -2.80
N ILE A 93 -8.41 8.72 -1.84
CA ILE A 93 -8.97 7.37 -1.83
C ILE A 93 -10.31 7.41 -1.09
N LEU A 94 -11.39 7.12 -1.83
CA LEU A 94 -12.76 7.09 -1.28
C LEU A 94 -13.06 5.76 -0.60
N GLY A 95 -12.44 4.68 -1.08
CA GLY A 95 -12.61 3.34 -0.52
C GLY A 95 -11.54 2.37 -1.02
N VAL A 96 -11.41 1.26 -0.30
CA VAL A 96 -10.53 0.15 -0.63
C VAL A 96 -11.32 -1.16 -0.50
N ALA A 97 -11.15 -2.06 -1.45
CA ALA A 97 -11.69 -3.41 -1.42
C ALA A 97 -10.56 -4.42 -1.63
N VAL A 98 -10.75 -5.63 -1.12
CA VAL A 98 -9.85 -6.77 -1.30
C VAL A 98 -10.65 -7.94 -1.85
N ALA A 99 -10.09 -8.66 -2.81
CA ALA A 99 -10.65 -9.89 -3.36
C ALA A 99 -9.59 -11.01 -3.32
N ASP A 100 -10.06 -12.24 -3.14
CA ASP A 100 -9.26 -13.46 -3.14
C ASP A 100 -9.83 -14.48 -4.14
N GLU A 101 -8.98 -15.01 -5.03
CA GLU A 101 -9.42 -16.02 -6.02
C GLU A 101 -9.33 -17.46 -5.47
N GLY A 102 -10.06 -17.74 -4.39
CA GLY A 102 -10.41 -19.12 -3.98
C GLY A 102 -9.25 -20.11 -3.71
N MET A 103 -9.61 -21.40 -3.53
CA MET A 103 -8.71 -22.43 -3.00
C MET A 103 -7.58 -22.91 -3.94
N ILE A 104 -7.66 -22.62 -5.25
CA ILE A 104 -6.75 -23.21 -6.27
C ILE A 104 -5.63 -22.24 -6.66
N PHE A 105 -5.89 -20.92 -6.64
CA PHE A 105 -4.89 -19.90 -6.94
C PHE A 105 -4.82 -18.88 -5.80
N GLN A 106 -3.71 -18.88 -5.08
CA GLN A 106 -3.45 -17.91 -4.00
C GLN A 106 -3.00 -16.56 -4.58
N SER A 107 -3.85 -15.89 -5.36
CA SER A 107 -3.69 -14.48 -5.72
C SER A 107 -4.52 -13.62 -4.76
N GLY A 108 -4.05 -12.40 -4.50
CA GLY A 108 -4.81 -11.38 -3.80
C GLY A 108 -4.92 -10.15 -4.68
N GLU A 109 -6.11 -9.55 -4.74
CA GLU A 109 -6.35 -8.32 -5.50
C GLU A 109 -6.79 -7.20 -4.55
N ILE A 110 -6.27 -5.99 -4.78
CA ILE A 110 -6.75 -4.76 -4.14
C ILE A 110 -7.36 -3.84 -5.18
N ILE A 111 -8.57 -3.37 -4.88
CA ILE A 111 -9.29 -2.40 -5.68
C ILE A 111 -9.36 -1.08 -4.90
N ILE A 112 -8.80 -0.02 -5.49
CA ILE A 112 -8.82 1.34 -4.97
C ILE A 112 -9.91 2.13 -5.67
N LEU A 113 -10.84 2.70 -4.90
CA LEU A 113 -11.94 3.51 -5.39
C LEU A 113 -11.60 4.99 -5.21
N THR A 114 -11.68 5.74 -6.30
CA THR A 114 -11.44 7.19 -6.33
C THR A 114 -12.57 7.90 -7.07
N ALA A 115 -12.64 9.23 -6.97
CA ALA A 115 -13.58 10.01 -7.77
C ALA A 115 -13.32 9.90 -9.30
N PHE A 116 -12.10 9.53 -9.70
CA PHE A 116 -11.69 9.39 -11.10
C PHE A 116 -11.86 7.97 -11.65
N GLY A 117 -12.32 7.02 -10.83
CA GLY A 117 -12.49 5.62 -11.21
C GLY A 117 -11.82 4.65 -10.24
N ARG A 118 -11.63 3.41 -10.72
CA ARG A 118 -11.06 2.30 -9.94
C ARG A 118 -9.68 1.90 -10.45
N PHE A 119 -8.77 1.60 -9.52
CA PHE A 119 -7.46 0.99 -9.81
C PHE A 119 -7.42 -0.40 -9.18
N ALA A 120 -6.94 -1.39 -9.92
CA ALA A 120 -6.84 -2.76 -9.46
C ALA A 120 -5.39 -3.25 -9.49
N PHE A 121 -4.95 -3.85 -8.39
CA PHE A 121 -3.60 -4.38 -8.23
C PHE A 121 -3.68 -5.83 -7.78
N GLU A 122 -3.26 -6.75 -8.65
CA GLU A 122 -3.21 -8.18 -8.35
C GLU A 122 -1.80 -8.56 -7.88
N PHE A 123 -1.68 -9.43 -6.90
CA PHE A 123 -0.41 -9.82 -6.29
C PHE A 123 -0.20 -11.34 -6.30
N ARG A 124 1.08 -11.74 -6.22
CA ARG A 124 1.44 -13.11 -5.86
C ARG A 124 1.21 -13.32 -4.37
N GLY A 125 0.24 -14.15 -4.00
CA GLY A 125 -0.11 -14.40 -2.61
C GLY A 125 -1.14 -13.40 -2.06
N PRO A 126 -2.07 -13.84 -1.20
CA PRO A 126 -3.08 -12.98 -0.60
C PRO A 126 -2.53 -12.04 0.48
N ASP A 127 -1.37 -12.37 1.07
CA ASP A 127 -0.82 -11.64 2.21
C ASP A 127 -0.53 -10.16 1.93
N LYS A 128 -0.03 -9.87 0.72
CA LYS A 128 0.25 -8.49 0.28
C LYS A 128 -1.03 -7.69 0.17
N ALA A 129 -2.05 -8.25 -0.48
CA ALA A 129 -3.35 -7.62 -0.60
C ALA A 129 -3.94 -7.33 0.79
N ALA A 130 -3.97 -8.34 1.66
CA ALA A 130 -4.49 -8.19 3.02
C ALA A 130 -3.75 -7.11 3.84
N TRP A 131 -2.42 -7.04 3.73
CA TRP A 131 -1.63 -6.01 4.39
C TRP A 131 -1.94 -4.60 3.85
N ILE A 132 -1.94 -4.43 2.52
CA ILE A 132 -2.26 -3.16 1.86
C ILE A 132 -3.68 -2.71 2.22
N TYR A 133 -4.65 -3.62 2.20
CA TYR A 133 -6.05 -3.33 2.57
C TYR A 133 -6.13 -2.69 3.95
N ARG A 134 -5.54 -3.34 4.98
CA ARG A 134 -5.56 -2.86 6.36
C ARG A 134 -4.83 -1.53 6.51
N PHE A 135 -3.67 -1.42 5.87
CA PHE A 135 -2.88 -0.19 5.89
C PHE A 135 -3.66 0.99 5.30
N LEU A 136 -4.20 0.85 4.10
CA LEU A 136 -4.96 1.91 3.43
C LEU A 136 -6.25 2.26 4.16
N LEU A 137 -6.96 1.25 4.68
CA LEU A 137 -8.15 1.49 5.49
C LEU A 137 -7.79 2.33 6.74
N GLY A 138 -6.68 2.03 7.40
CA GLY A 138 -6.16 2.83 8.50
C GLY A 138 -5.88 4.29 8.09
N GLN A 139 -5.22 4.50 6.95
CA GLN A 139 -4.96 5.84 6.42
C GLN A 139 -6.26 6.63 6.13
N ILE A 140 -7.23 5.98 5.49
CA ILE A 140 -8.53 6.59 5.12
C ILE A 140 -9.34 6.96 6.37
N LEU A 141 -9.37 6.10 7.38
CA LEU A 141 -10.16 6.33 8.60
C LEU A 141 -9.50 7.35 9.53
N ALA A 142 -8.17 7.36 9.65
CA ALA A 142 -7.44 8.34 10.45
C ALA A 142 -7.71 9.78 9.97
N GLN A 143 -7.86 9.99 8.66
CA GLN A 143 -8.17 11.30 8.08
C GLN A 143 -9.60 11.78 8.40
N LYS A 144 -10.55 10.86 8.62
CA LYS A 144 -11.98 11.19 8.81
C LYS A 144 -12.37 11.46 10.26
N SER A 145 -11.44 11.38 11.21
CA SER A 145 -11.74 11.67 12.61
C SER A 145 -12.01 13.17 12.79
N PRO A 146 -13.25 13.59 13.12
CA PRO A 146 -13.51 14.97 13.47
C PRO A 146 -12.84 15.25 14.81
N THR A 147 -12.10 16.35 14.93
CA THR A 147 -11.73 16.90 16.23
C THR A 147 -13.01 17.00 17.07
N PRO A 148 -13.11 16.36 18.26
CA PRO A 148 -14.23 16.62 19.16
C PRO A 148 -14.25 18.12 19.40
N THR A 149 -15.27 18.81 18.90
CA THR A 149 -15.46 20.20 19.26
C THR A 149 -15.71 20.17 20.75
N ALA A 150 -14.76 20.68 21.55
CA ALA A 150 -14.92 20.85 22.97
C ALA A 150 -16.08 21.82 23.17
N GLY A 151 -17.30 21.27 23.22
CA GLY A 151 -18.49 21.98 23.60
C GLY A 151 -18.29 22.42 25.03
N TYR A 152 -18.08 23.72 25.21
CA TYR A 152 -18.21 24.42 26.48
C TYR A 152 -19.57 24.05 27.10
N GLY A 153 -19.55 23.13 28.06
CA GLY A 153 -20.66 22.94 28.98
C GLY A 153 -20.65 24.09 29.98
N ARG A 154 -21.74 24.85 29.98
CA ARG A 154 -22.10 25.79 31.05
C ARG A 154 -22.45 25.03 32.32
#